data_AF-A0A1S3Y7Z9-F1
#
_entry.id   AF-A0A1S3Y7Z9-F1
#
_cell.length_a   1.000
_cell.length_b   1.000
_cell.length_c   1.000
_cell.angle_alpha   90.00
_cell.angle_beta   90.00
_cell.angle_gamma   90.00
#
_symmetry.space_group_name_H-M   'P 1'
#
loop_
_entity.id
_entity.type
_entity.pdbx_description
1 polymer ?
#
loop_
_entity_poly.entity_id
_entity_poly.type
_entity_poly.pdbx_seq_one_letter_code
_entity_poly.pdbx_strand_id
1 'polypeptide(L)'
;MPLSKCILVIICVVATLFSIALAIPGTAKYWSTFPSQPTDCFGNTPQGTLLAASDHLGGEYNCGTLVKVTCTGTVPHPCTGKSVVVKVVDDCPGCDATMLLDKAAYSIIANPVTTLNAIKVDYVN
;
A
#
# COMPACT_ATOMS: atom_id res chain seq x y z
N MET A 1 -20.97 41.06 -24.20
CA MET A 1 -20.06 39.88 -24.30
C MET A 1 -19.45 39.58 -22.92
N PRO A 2 -20.08 38.74 -22.08
CA PRO A 2 -19.53 38.32 -20.78
C PRO A 2 -18.58 37.11 -20.86
N LEU A 3 -18.11 36.78 -22.07
CA LEU A 3 -17.39 35.54 -22.37
C LEU A 3 -16.02 35.45 -21.64
N SER A 4 -15.36 36.59 -21.40
CA SER A 4 -14.02 36.64 -20.79
C SER A 4 -14.00 36.30 -19.29
N LYS A 5 -15.04 36.67 -18.54
CA LYS A 5 -15.12 36.39 -17.09
C LYS A 5 -15.48 34.94 -16.82
N CYS A 6 -16.36 34.34 -17.62
CA CYS A 6 -16.68 32.92 -17.52
C CYS A 6 -15.46 32.06 -17.86
N ILE A 7 -14.69 32.41 -18.90
CA ILE A 7 -13.48 31.67 -19.29
C ILE A 7 -12.44 31.67 -18.16
N LEU A 8 -12.20 32.81 -17.50
CA LEU A 8 -11.24 32.89 -16.40
C LEU A 8 -11.67 32.03 -15.19
N VAL A 9 -12.95 32.05 -14.85
CA VAL A 9 -13.51 31.25 -13.75
C VAL A 9 -13.41 29.75 -14.06
N ILE A 10 -13.68 29.34 -15.30
CA ILE A 10 -13.56 27.94 -15.73
C ILE A 10 -12.10 27.46 -15.65
N ILE A 11 -11.13 28.28 -16.07
CA ILE A 11 -9.70 27.94 -15.99
C ILE A 11 -9.24 27.77 -14.54
N CYS A 12 -9.68 28.64 -13.63
CA CYS A 12 -9.38 28.51 -12.20
C CYS A 12 -9.97 27.24 -11.58
N VAL A 13 -11.23 26.90 -11.89
CA VAL A 13 -11.88 25.69 -11.37
C VAL A 13 -11.19 24.42 -11.89
N VAL A 14 -10.79 24.41 -13.17
CA VAL A 14 -10.08 23.27 -13.78
C VAL A 14 -8.68 23.08 -13.20
N ALA A 15 -7.96 24.15 -12.84
CA ALA A 15 -6.65 24.05 -12.18
C ALA A 15 -6.73 23.46 -10.76
N THR A 16 -7.85 23.64 -10.06
CA THR A 16 -8.05 23.13 -8.69
C THR A 16 -8.51 21.66 -8.61
N LEU A 17 -8.81 21.02 -9.74
CA LEU A 17 -9.36 19.66 -9.79
C LEU A 17 -8.28 18.55 -9.86
N PHE A 18 -6.99 18.90 -9.89
CA PHE A 18 -5.91 17.91 -9.86
C PHE A 18 -5.67 17.40 -8.43
N SER A 19 -6.45 16.42 -7.99
CA SER A 19 -6.07 15.56 -6.86
C SER A 19 -4.94 14.63 -7.31
N ILE A 20 -3.70 15.11 -7.20
CA ILE A 20 -2.50 14.25 -7.31
C ILE A 20 -2.34 13.46 -6.02
N ALA A 21 -2.84 12.23 -6.01
CA ALA A 21 -2.39 11.24 -5.04
C ALA A 21 -0.98 10.82 -5.44
N LEU A 22 0.03 11.39 -4.79
CA LEU A 22 1.42 11.00 -4.97
C LEU A 22 1.61 9.61 -4.38
N ALA A 23 1.97 8.64 -5.22
CA ALA A 23 2.30 7.31 -4.75
C ALA A 23 3.67 7.34 -4.06
N ILE A 24 3.72 6.80 -2.84
CA ILE A 24 4.92 6.77 -2.03
C ILE A 24 5.70 5.51 -2.40
N PRO A 25 6.97 5.62 -2.83
CA PRO A 25 7.77 4.46 -3.14
C PRO A 25 8.17 3.73 -1.85
N GLY A 26 8.26 2.41 -1.92
CA GLY A 26 8.77 1.58 -0.83
C GLY A 26 9.03 0.15 -1.26
N THR A 27 9.10 -0.75 -0.28
CA THR A 27 9.31 -2.17 -0.53
C THR A 27 8.24 -3.02 0.17
N ALA A 28 7.88 -4.13 -0.47
CA ALA A 28 7.00 -5.12 0.13
C ALA A 28 7.66 -6.51 0.14
N LYS A 29 7.38 -7.30 1.17
CA LYS A 29 7.87 -8.68 1.30
C LYS A 29 6.75 -9.59 1.78
N TYR A 30 6.81 -10.88 1.47
CA TYR A 30 5.82 -11.82 1.98
C TYR A 30 6.03 -12.05 3.47
N TRP A 31 4.94 -11.90 4.23
CA TRP A 31 4.88 -12.16 5.66
C TRP A 31 4.73 -13.66 5.94
N SER A 32 5.83 -14.33 6.27
CA SER A 32 5.84 -15.78 6.52
C SER A 32 5.26 -16.22 7.86
N THR A 33 5.33 -15.38 8.89
CA THR A 33 4.89 -15.71 10.26
C THR A 33 3.41 -15.42 10.51
N PHE A 34 2.75 -14.68 9.62
CA PHE A 34 1.30 -14.46 9.63
C PHE A 34 0.55 -15.76 9.27
N PRO A 35 -0.52 -16.18 9.98
CA PRO A 35 -1.33 -15.51 11.01
C PRO A 35 -1.08 -16.04 12.44
N SER A 36 0.10 -16.57 12.73
CA SER A 36 0.39 -17.35 13.94
C SER A 36 0.74 -16.49 15.16
N GLN A 37 0.68 -15.16 15.05
CA GLN A 37 1.01 -14.21 16.11
C GLN A 37 -0.14 -13.21 16.30
N PRO A 38 -0.42 -12.79 17.54
CA PRO A 38 -1.30 -11.65 17.77
C PRO A 38 -0.72 -10.42 17.09
N THR A 39 -1.57 -9.59 16.50
CA THR A 39 -1.12 -8.35 15.88
C THR A 39 -1.19 -7.19 16.88
N ASP A 40 -0.32 -6.21 16.75
CA ASP A 40 -0.25 -5.05 17.65
C ASP A 40 -1.56 -4.24 17.64
N CYS A 41 -2.28 -4.21 16.52
CA CYS A 41 -3.53 -3.45 16.41
C CYS A 41 -4.77 -4.15 16.97
N PHE A 42 -4.86 -5.48 16.83
CA PHE A 42 -6.12 -6.22 17.06
C PHE A 42 -5.94 -7.45 17.95
N GLY A 43 -4.74 -7.69 18.47
CA GLY A 43 -4.40 -8.83 19.30
C GLY A 43 -4.72 -10.14 18.61
N ASN A 44 -5.48 -11.01 19.28
CA ASN A 44 -5.89 -12.31 18.76
C ASN A 44 -7.15 -12.26 17.88
N THR A 45 -7.66 -11.07 17.56
CA THR A 45 -8.91 -10.94 16.78
C THR A 45 -8.63 -11.12 15.29
N PRO A 46 -9.14 -12.17 14.64
CA PRO A 46 -8.86 -12.41 13.23
C PRO A 46 -9.40 -11.28 12.36
N GLN A 47 -8.56 -10.74 11.47
CA GLN A 47 -8.90 -9.64 10.57
C GLN A 47 -9.18 -10.10 9.13
N GLY A 48 -9.14 -11.41 8.86
CA GLY A 48 -9.36 -11.99 7.54
C GLY A 48 -8.07 -12.08 6.72
N THR A 49 -8.13 -11.66 5.45
CA THR A 49 -7.03 -11.71 4.47
C THR A 49 -6.79 -10.33 3.87
N LEU A 50 -5.74 -10.18 3.07
CA LEU A 50 -5.29 -8.92 2.49
C LEU A 50 -4.80 -7.96 3.57
N LEU A 51 -3.85 -8.46 4.35
CA LEU A 51 -3.36 -7.81 5.55
C LEU A 51 -1.90 -7.42 5.38
N ALA A 52 -1.49 -6.38 6.09
CA ALA A 52 -0.12 -5.89 6.08
C ALA A 52 0.39 -5.56 7.48
N ALA A 53 1.67 -5.83 7.72
CA ALA A 53 2.45 -5.17 8.75
C ALA A 53 3.24 -4.01 8.13
N SER A 54 3.45 -2.93 8.85
CA SER A 54 4.24 -1.79 8.37
C SER A 54 5.46 -1.54 9.26
N ASP A 55 6.58 -1.14 8.65
CA ASP A 55 7.80 -0.71 9.36
C ASP A 55 7.64 0.65 10.06
N HIS A 56 6.59 1.38 9.71
CA HIS A 56 6.29 2.69 10.26
C HIS A 56 4.80 2.81 10.59
N LEU A 57 4.32 2.10 11.63
CA LEU A 57 3.11 2.57 12.31
C LEU A 57 3.43 3.70 13.28
N GLY A 58 2.51 4.67 13.36
CA GLY A 58 2.65 5.84 14.24
C GLY A 58 2.82 7.19 13.54
N GLY A 59 2.40 7.28 12.27
CA GLY A 59 2.32 8.54 11.51
C GLY A 59 1.03 8.60 10.67
N GLU A 60 1.17 8.61 9.34
CA GLU A 60 0.02 8.61 8.41
C GLU A 60 -0.71 7.25 8.36
N TYR A 61 -0.07 6.16 8.79
CA TYR A 61 -0.63 4.81 8.81
C TYR A 61 -0.95 4.39 10.25
N ASN A 62 -2.24 4.21 10.54
CA ASN A 62 -2.76 3.78 11.82
C ASN A 62 -3.31 2.35 11.71
N CYS A 63 -3.60 1.76 12.85
CA CYS A 63 -4.30 0.49 12.92
C CYS A 63 -5.60 0.49 12.13
N GLY A 64 -5.72 -0.44 11.18
CA GLY A 64 -6.87 -0.58 10.31
C GLY A 64 -6.90 0.30 9.07
N THR A 65 -5.87 1.14 8.87
CA THR A 65 -5.70 1.91 7.64
C THR A 65 -5.69 1.00 6.41
N LEU A 66 -6.43 1.40 5.37
CA LEU A 66 -6.47 0.70 4.09
C LEU A 66 -5.48 1.34 3.13
N VAL A 67 -4.55 0.55 2.61
CA VAL A 67 -3.49 1.05 1.73
C VAL A 67 -3.57 0.31 0.42
N LYS A 68 -3.60 1.05 -0.69
CA LYS A 68 -3.47 0.45 -2.02
C LYS A 68 -1.99 0.29 -2.34
N VAL A 69 -1.56 -0.94 -2.53
CA VAL A 69 -0.18 -1.33 -2.86
C VAL A 69 -0.12 -1.79 -4.32
N THR A 70 0.86 -1.29 -5.05
CA THR A 70 1.11 -1.64 -6.46
C THR A 70 2.57 -2.05 -6.62
N CYS A 71 2.82 -3.23 -7.18
CA CYS A 71 4.18 -3.63 -7.51
C CYS A 71 4.72 -2.81 -8.68
N THR A 72 5.92 -2.26 -8.52
CA THR A 72 6.62 -1.44 -9.52
C THR A 72 8.01 -1.96 -9.89
N GLY A 73 8.53 -2.93 -9.13
CA GLY A 73 9.86 -3.52 -9.36
C GLY A 73 9.87 -4.67 -10.34
N THR A 74 10.92 -4.77 -11.15
CA THR A 74 11.16 -5.92 -12.03
C THR A 74 12.31 -6.78 -11.53
N VAL A 75 12.17 -8.11 -11.66
CA VAL A 75 13.17 -9.21 -11.57
C VAL A 75 14.06 -9.24 -10.30
N PRO A 76 14.15 -10.37 -9.57
CA PRO A 76 13.69 -11.71 -9.94
C PRO A 76 12.18 -11.97 -9.81
N HIS A 77 11.41 -11.08 -9.18
CA HIS A 77 9.96 -11.29 -8.98
C HIS A 77 9.15 -10.36 -9.89
N PRO A 78 8.55 -10.88 -10.98
CA PRO A 78 7.70 -10.07 -11.84
C PRO A 78 6.44 -9.60 -11.11
N CYS A 79 6.13 -8.31 -11.26
CA CYS A 79 4.83 -7.77 -10.95
C CYS A 79 3.76 -8.38 -11.87
N THR A 80 2.56 -8.59 -11.34
CA THR A 80 1.40 -9.08 -12.12
C THR A 80 0.70 -7.98 -12.92
N GLY A 81 1.10 -6.72 -12.71
CA GLY A 81 0.41 -5.53 -13.24
C GLY A 81 -0.86 -5.15 -12.48
N LYS A 82 -1.13 -5.80 -11.33
CA LYS A 82 -2.28 -5.50 -10.48
C LYS A 82 -1.88 -4.69 -9.24
N SER A 83 -2.87 -4.08 -8.63
CA SER A 83 -2.78 -3.48 -7.29
C SER A 83 -3.68 -4.25 -6.33
N VAL A 84 -3.38 -4.18 -5.04
CA VAL A 84 -4.19 -4.75 -3.97
C VAL A 84 -4.43 -3.69 -2.89
N VAL A 85 -5.61 -3.68 -2.28
CA VAL A 85 -5.87 -2.88 -1.08
C VAL A 85 -5.70 -3.79 0.12
N VAL A 86 -4.82 -3.41 1.04
CA VAL A 86 -4.52 -4.16 2.26
C VAL A 86 -4.90 -3.37 3.49
N LYS A 87 -5.29 -4.08 4.55
CA LYS A 87 -5.50 -3.49 5.87
C LYS A 87 -4.23 -3.62 6.69
N VAL A 88 -3.72 -2.50 7.20
CA VAL A 88 -2.59 -2.50 8.14
C VAL A 88 -3.09 -2.99 9.49
N VAL A 89 -2.49 -4.07 10.00
CA VAL A 89 -2.93 -4.75 11.23
C VAL A 89 -1.83 -4.90 12.27
N ASP A 90 -0.57 -4.64 11.93
CA ASP A 90 0.56 -4.94 12.80
C ASP A 90 1.73 -3.98 12.59
N ASP A 91 2.44 -3.65 13.66
CA ASP A 91 3.66 -2.84 13.61
C ASP A 91 4.88 -3.75 13.53
N CYS A 92 5.83 -3.39 12.68
CA CYS A 92 7.05 -4.15 12.53
C CYS A 92 8.26 -3.24 12.39
N PRO A 93 8.67 -2.56 13.47
CA PRO A 93 9.84 -1.70 13.44
C PRO A 93 11.11 -2.51 13.19
N GLY A 94 11.86 -2.15 12.15
CA GLY A 94 13.07 -2.83 11.71
C GLY A 94 12.82 -4.04 10.81
N CYS A 95 11.63 -4.16 10.20
CA CYS A 95 11.34 -5.20 9.23
C CYS A 95 12.24 -5.08 7.97
N ASP A 96 12.49 -6.20 7.28
CA ASP A 96 13.29 -6.23 6.04
C ASP A 96 12.65 -5.50 4.83
N ALA A 97 11.48 -4.89 5.01
CA ALA A 97 10.74 -4.16 3.98
C ALA A 97 9.78 -3.15 4.62
N THR A 98 9.38 -2.13 3.86
CA THR A 98 8.41 -1.11 4.31
C THR A 98 7.06 -1.72 4.72
N MET A 99 6.63 -2.76 4.00
CA MET A 99 5.41 -3.50 4.31
C MET A 99 5.62 -5.01 4.19
N LEU A 100 5.15 -5.77 5.17
CA LEU A 100 5.00 -7.22 5.04
C LEU A 100 3.57 -7.54 4.65
N LEU A 101 3.35 -8.16 3.50
CA LEU A 101 2.02 -8.51 3.00
C LEU A 101 1.72 -9.98 3.30
N ASP A 102 0.48 -10.26 3.69
CA ASP A 102 0.00 -11.64 3.77
C ASP A 102 0.07 -12.33 2.39
N LYS A 103 0.01 -13.66 2.39
CA LYS A 103 0.14 -14.46 1.16
C LYS A 103 -0.88 -14.06 0.10
N ALA A 104 -2.12 -13.81 0.53
CA ALA A 104 -3.21 -13.44 -0.37
C ALA A 104 -2.90 -12.12 -1.09
N ALA A 105 -2.54 -11.06 -0.35
CA ALA A 105 -2.19 -9.79 -0.95
C ALA A 105 -0.94 -9.86 -1.83
N TYR A 106 0.13 -10.50 -1.36
CA TYR A 106 1.38 -10.58 -2.12
C TYR A 106 1.16 -11.27 -3.46
N SER A 107 0.45 -12.40 -3.47
CA SER A 107 0.17 -13.17 -4.69
C SER A 107 -0.64 -12.44 -5.75
N ILE A 108 -1.38 -11.40 -5.36
CA ILE A 108 -2.13 -10.56 -6.29
C ILE A 108 -1.18 -9.68 -7.09
N ILE A 109 -0.13 -9.14 -6.48
CA ILE A 109 0.73 -8.11 -7.08
C ILE A 109 2.07 -8.65 -7.62
N ALA A 110 2.56 -9.79 -7.13
CA ALA A 110 3.83 -10.38 -7.56
C ALA A 110 3.83 -11.92 -7.49
N ASN A 111 4.62 -12.54 -8.37
CA ASN A 111 4.78 -13.99 -8.46
C ASN A 111 6.24 -14.31 -8.85
N PRO A 112 6.94 -15.29 -8.25
CA PRO A 112 6.52 -16.16 -7.15
C PRO A 112 6.45 -15.47 -5.78
N VAL A 113 5.60 -16.03 -4.90
CA VAL A 113 5.53 -15.64 -3.49
C VAL A 113 6.76 -16.19 -2.77
N THR A 114 7.68 -15.31 -2.38
CA THR A 114 8.92 -15.69 -1.66
C THR A 114 9.15 -14.81 -0.43
N THR A 115 9.76 -15.41 0.59
CA THR A 115 10.17 -14.73 1.82
C THR A 115 11.60 -14.21 1.77
N LEU A 116 12.35 -14.45 0.69
CA LEU A 116 13.78 -14.12 0.65
C LEU A 116 14.04 -12.66 0.25
N ASN A 117 13.26 -12.14 -0.70
CA ASN A 117 13.54 -10.86 -1.33
C ASN A 117 12.33 -9.92 -1.26
N ALA A 118 12.58 -8.65 -0.95
CA ALA A 118 11.59 -7.61 -1.07
C ALA A 118 11.41 -7.19 -2.54
N ILE A 119 10.20 -6.79 -2.89
CA ILE A 119 9.84 -6.20 -4.19
C ILE A 119 9.66 -4.69 -4.03
N LYS A 120 9.94 -3.92 -5.08
CA LYS A 120 9.61 -2.49 -5.09
C LYS A 120 8.11 -2.32 -5.29
N VAL A 121 7.51 -1.46 -4.48
CA VAL A 121 6.10 -1.13 -4.55
C VAL A 121 5.91 0.37 -4.45
N ASP A 122 4.82 0.85 -5.00
CA ASP A 122 4.28 2.15 -4.69
C ASP A 122 2.98 1.95 -3.89
N TYR A 123 2.78 2.78 -2.88
CA TYR A 123 1.58 2.73 -2.04
C TYR A 123 0.92 4.09 -1.88
N VAL A 124 -0.41 4.06 -1.78
CA VAL A 124 -1.26 5.24 -1.53
C VAL A 124 -2.32 4.90 -0.50
N ASN A 125 -2.63 5.89 0.34
CA ASN A 125 -3.72 5.85 1.31
C ASN A 125 -5.04 6.33 0.70
#